data_AF-A0A6P1BES5-F1
#
_entry.id   AF-A0A6P1BES5-F1
#
_cell.length_a   1.000
_cell.length_b   1.000
_cell.length_c   1.000
_cell.angle_alpha   90.00
_cell.angle_beta   90.00
_cell.angle_gamma   90.00
#
_symmetry.space_group_name_H-M   'P 1'
#
loop_
_entity.id
_entity.type
_entity.pdbx_description
1 polymer ?
#
loop_
_entity_poly.entity_id
_entity_poly.type
_entity_poly.pdbx_seq_one_letter_code
_entity_poly.pdbx_strand_id
1 'polypeptide(L)'
;MIVKLLDDVAPDTWQEAAARLNDVGVFANEGRKFPEPSVLEGSASDLDRILRAQGYRGGQIGFAEIDPPKEGASLLVFDISQIADDGSAETRWYEDYRRRWKKRVTDRVDDWLRRLYLLKEAMRDWLPEGFSLRDRPSVPIYEEMMRKFNVASSAMPSFDILQGTTPIMRVQPKGLWTIGANGRVDLVGRRGTFILVDQSEALSTTSQWEYYAPGNPRAGIKFDKEAFIKLLV
;
A
#
# COMPACT_ATOMS: atom_id res chain seq x y z
N MET A 1 15.16 33.90 4.98
CA MET A 1 13.84 33.48 4.42
C MET A 1 13.91 32.08 3.85
N ILE A 2 14.96 31.75 3.09
CA ILE A 2 15.16 30.45 2.44
C ILE A 2 15.32 29.27 3.42
N VAL A 3 16.11 29.42 4.50
CA VAL A 3 16.25 28.40 5.57
C VAL A 3 14.89 27.95 6.12
N LYS A 4 13.93 28.88 6.22
CA LYS A 4 12.59 28.60 6.75
C LYS A 4 11.79 27.61 5.90
N LEU A 5 12.03 27.56 4.58
CA LEU A 5 11.32 26.64 3.67
C LEU A 5 11.84 25.20 3.79
N LEU A 6 13.11 25.00 4.13
CA LEU A 6 13.67 23.67 4.40
C LEU A 6 13.26 23.17 5.79
N ASP A 7 13.11 24.07 6.76
CA ASP A 7 12.62 23.76 8.11
C ASP A 7 11.14 23.34 8.12
N ASP A 8 10.35 23.76 7.12
CA ASP A 8 8.94 23.37 6.95
C ASP A 8 8.79 21.92 6.42
N VAL A 9 9.89 21.29 5.98
CA VAL A 9 9.91 19.88 5.56
C VAL A 9 10.07 18.99 6.80
N ALA A 10 9.22 17.98 6.93
CA ALA A 10 9.23 17.07 8.08
C ALA A 10 10.61 16.40 8.23
N PRO A 11 11.19 16.32 9.45
CA PRO A 11 12.53 15.77 9.68
C PRO A 11 12.77 14.39 9.05
N ASP A 12 11.77 13.50 9.13
CA ASP A 12 11.82 12.15 8.57
C ASP A 12 12.07 12.14 7.05
N THR A 13 11.65 13.19 6.34
CA THR A 13 11.91 13.35 4.90
C THR A 13 13.39 13.47 4.61
N TRP A 14 14.14 14.21 5.45
CA TRP A 14 15.57 14.40 5.25
C TRP A 14 16.38 13.18 5.68
N GLN A 15 15.90 12.44 6.69
CA GLN A 15 16.45 11.14 7.04
C GLN A 15 16.28 10.14 5.90
N GLU A 16 15.09 10.08 5.29
CA GLU A 16 14.86 9.27 4.09
C GLU A 16 15.75 9.74 2.94
N ALA A 17 15.80 11.05 2.65
CA ALA A 17 16.64 11.60 1.59
C ALA A 17 18.11 11.18 1.74
N ALA A 18 18.68 11.34 2.94
CA ALA A 18 20.05 10.95 3.22
C ALA A 18 20.28 9.45 3.02
N ALA A 19 19.38 8.60 3.51
CA ALA A 19 19.46 7.15 3.32
C ALA A 19 19.43 6.78 1.82
N ARG A 20 18.57 7.43 1.05
CA ARG A 20 18.37 7.15 -0.38
C ARG A 20 19.50 7.69 -1.24
N LEU A 21 20.06 8.85 -0.91
CA LEU A 21 21.27 9.36 -1.55
C LEU A 21 22.48 8.45 -1.29
N ASN A 22 22.61 7.88 -0.10
CA ASN A 22 23.66 6.92 0.20
C ASN A 22 23.47 5.58 -0.55
N ASP A 23 22.24 5.12 -0.74
CA ASP A 23 21.92 3.83 -1.38
C ASP A 23 21.92 3.92 -2.92
N VAL A 24 21.15 4.87 -3.47
CA VAL A 24 20.89 4.98 -4.91
C VAL A 24 21.38 6.28 -5.54
N GLY A 25 21.97 7.19 -4.78
CA GLY A 25 22.54 8.44 -5.30
C GLY A 25 21.51 9.49 -5.74
N VAL A 26 20.21 9.23 -5.59
CA VAL A 26 19.12 10.15 -5.98
C VAL A 26 17.89 10.01 -5.09
N PHE A 27 17.21 11.12 -4.85
CA PHE A 27 16.01 11.20 -4.04
C PHE A 27 15.00 12.16 -4.68
N ALA A 28 13.72 11.82 -4.54
CA ALA A 28 12.61 12.72 -4.81
C ALA A 28 11.54 12.52 -3.74
N ASN A 29 10.83 13.58 -3.37
CA ASN A 29 9.65 13.45 -2.51
C ASN A 29 8.42 13.21 -3.40
N GLU A 30 7.95 11.97 -3.43
CA GLU A 30 6.81 11.53 -4.26
C GLU A 30 5.46 12.05 -3.72
N GLY A 31 5.40 12.45 -2.44
CA GLY A 31 4.17 12.84 -1.75
C GLY A 31 4.00 14.34 -1.53
N ARG A 32 5.03 15.15 -1.78
CA ARG A 32 5.01 16.61 -1.62
C ARG A 32 5.83 17.28 -2.70
N LYS A 33 5.34 18.41 -3.20
CA LYS A 33 6.14 19.29 -4.06
C LYS A 33 7.29 19.86 -3.23
N PHE A 34 8.50 19.72 -3.75
CA PHE A 34 9.63 20.50 -3.26
C PHE A 34 9.43 21.99 -3.59
N PRO A 35 10.12 22.89 -2.88
CA PRO A 35 10.27 24.27 -3.33
C PRO A 35 10.82 24.32 -4.75
N GLU A 36 10.56 25.44 -5.45
CA GLU A 36 11.09 25.67 -6.79
C GLU A 36 12.62 25.46 -6.84
N PRO A 37 13.16 24.88 -7.92
CA PRO A 37 14.59 24.58 -8.10
C PRO A 37 15.52 25.75 -7.75
N SER A 38 15.19 26.95 -8.24
CA SER A 38 15.94 28.18 -7.96
C SER A 38 16.05 28.52 -6.46
N VAL A 39 15.04 28.16 -5.67
CA VAL A 39 15.07 28.34 -4.21
C VAL A 39 16.04 27.35 -3.58
N LEU A 40 16.08 26.12 -4.10
CA LEU A 40 16.95 25.06 -3.57
C LEU A 40 18.40 25.22 -3.98
N GLU A 41 18.69 25.74 -5.18
CA GLU A 41 20.04 26.12 -5.59
C GLU A 41 20.60 27.19 -4.65
N GLY A 42 19.80 28.22 -4.33
CA GLY A 42 20.15 29.22 -3.30
C GLY A 42 20.30 28.65 -1.88
N SER A 43 19.86 27.41 -1.66
CA SER A 43 19.92 26.68 -0.38
C SER A 43 20.90 25.51 -0.38
N ALA A 44 21.67 25.29 -1.45
CA ALA A 44 22.39 24.03 -1.64
C ALA A 44 23.31 23.68 -0.46
N SER A 45 23.98 24.68 0.13
CA SER A 45 24.82 24.50 1.32
C SER A 45 24.03 24.18 2.59
N ASP A 46 22.83 24.74 2.75
CA ASP A 46 21.95 24.42 3.88
C ASP A 46 21.39 23.01 3.76
N LEU A 47 20.98 22.62 2.55
CA LEU A 47 20.52 21.26 2.29
C LEU A 47 21.64 20.23 2.49
N ASP A 48 22.85 20.48 1.99
CA ASP A 48 24.01 19.60 2.21
C ASP A 48 24.29 19.44 3.72
N ARG A 49 24.27 20.55 4.48
CA ARG A 49 24.42 20.52 5.94
C ARG A 49 23.33 19.68 6.62
N ILE A 50 22.07 19.84 6.23
CA ILE A 50 20.94 19.06 6.76
C ILE A 50 21.11 17.57 6.44
N LEU A 51 21.38 17.22 5.18
CA LEU A 51 21.57 15.83 4.75
C LEU A 51 22.73 15.16 5.47
N ARG A 52 23.86 15.87 5.65
CA ARG A 52 25.02 15.36 6.42
C ARG A 52 24.69 15.16 7.89
N ALA A 53 23.92 16.05 8.50
CA ALA A 53 23.42 15.86 9.86
C ALA A 53 22.51 14.62 9.99
N GLN A 54 21.82 14.24 8.90
CA GLN A 54 21.02 13.00 8.80
C GLN A 54 21.82 11.76 8.33
N GLY A 55 23.14 11.88 8.17
CA GLY A 55 24.02 10.75 7.87
C GLY A 55 24.34 10.52 6.39
N TYR A 56 24.07 11.49 5.51
CA TYR A 56 24.59 11.46 4.13
C TYR A 56 26.12 11.58 4.11
N ARG A 57 26.79 10.69 3.37
CA ARG A 57 28.26 10.59 3.31
C ARG A 57 28.84 10.77 1.90
N GLY A 58 27.98 11.03 0.92
CA GLY A 58 28.36 11.16 -0.48
C GLY A 58 29.03 12.50 -0.82
N GLY A 59 29.13 12.73 -2.13
CA GLY A 59 29.73 13.90 -2.74
C GLY A 59 28.85 15.15 -2.67
N GLN A 60 29.07 16.06 -3.62
CA GLN A 60 28.29 17.29 -3.73
C GLN A 60 26.86 16.99 -4.22
N ILE A 61 25.89 17.77 -3.73
CA ILE A 61 24.49 17.64 -4.10
C ILE A 61 24.20 18.49 -5.34
N GLY A 62 23.46 17.89 -6.28
CA GLY A 62 22.87 18.52 -7.46
C GLY A 62 21.35 18.41 -7.45
N PHE A 63 20.72 19.13 -8.38
CA PHE A 63 19.27 19.20 -8.54
C PHE A 63 18.90 19.01 -10.00
N ALA A 64 17.80 18.29 -10.25
CA ALA A 64 17.25 18.15 -11.60
C ALA A 64 15.73 18.35 -11.56
N GLU A 65 15.20 19.11 -12.52
CA GLU A 65 13.77 19.27 -12.72
C GLU A 65 13.18 18.07 -13.47
N ILE A 66 11.94 17.71 -13.12
CA ILE A 66 11.14 16.76 -13.89
C ILE A 66 9.94 17.50 -14.46
N ASP A 67 9.99 17.83 -15.75
CA ASP A 67 8.90 18.49 -16.48
C ASP A 67 8.50 17.68 -17.73
N PRO A 68 7.27 17.14 -17.81
CA PRO A 68 6.21 17.23 -16.81
C PRO A 68 6.50 16.38 -15.55
N PRO A 69 5.95 16.77 -14.37
CA PRO A 69 6.10 15.98 -13.15
C PRO A 69 5.68 14.52 -13.36
N LYS A 70 6.47 13.61 -12.79
CA LYS A 70 6.32 12.17 -12.95
C LYS A 70 6.09 11.54 -11.60
N GLU A 71 5.00 10.79 -11.46
CA GLU A 71 4.69 10.07 -10.23
C GLU A 71 4.66 10.94 -8.97
N GLY A 72 4.24 12.21 -9.12
CA GLY A 72 4.20 13.20 -8.04
C GLY A 72 5.52 13.95 -7.81
N ALA A 73 6.63 13.49 -8.39
CA ALA A 73 7.91 14.17 -8.31
C ALA A 73 8.06 15.22 -9.43
N SER A 74 8.44 16.44 -9.06
CA SER A 74 8.81 17.52 -9.98
C SER A 74 10.29 17.92 -9.87
N LEU A 75 11.00 17.39 -8.89
CA LEU A 75 12.39 17.72 -8.60
C LEU A 75 13.11 16.52 -7.99
N LEU A 76 14.35 16.32 -8.42
CA LEU A 76 15.31 15.38 -7.88
C LEU A 76 16.41 16.10 -7.12
N VAL A 77 16.86 15.48 -6.03
CA VAL A 77 18.11 15.78 -5.33
C VAL A 77 19.04 14.60 -5.58
N PHE A 78 20.26 14.82 -6.05
CA PHE A 78 21.18 13.73 -6.37
C PHE A 78 22.63 14.02 -6.02
N ASP A 79 23.43 12.98 -5.90
CA ASP A 79 24.88 13.06 -5.66
C ASP A 79 25.61 13.15 -7.00
N ILE A 80 26.19 14.32 -7.31
CA ILE A 80 26.86 14.57 -8.59
C ILE A 80 28.13 13.73 -8.75
N SER A 81 28.68 13.19 -7.66
CA SER A 81 29.82 12.26 -7.74
C SER A 81 29.41 10.86 -8.18
N GLN A 82 28.12 10.52 -8.08
CA GLN A 82 27.56 9.23 -8.44
C GLN A 82 26.74 9.26 -9.74
N ILE A 83 26.25 10.43 -10.14
CA ILE A 83 25.35 10.61 -11.27
C ILE A 83 25.83 11.79 -12.10
N ALA A 84 26.10 11.53 -13.38
CA ALA A 84 26.79 12.47 -14.27
C ALA A 84 25.94 13.67 -14.71
N ASP A 85 24.62 13.47 -14.83
CA ASP A 85 23.70 14.43 -15.44
C ASP A 85 22.25 14.18 -15.00
N ASP A 86 21.38 15.15 -15.28
CA ASP A 86 19.96 15.17 -14.90
C ASP A 86 19.17 13.99 -15.49
N GLY A 87 19.44 13.62 -16.74
CA GLY A 87 18.77 12.50 -17.40
C GLY A 87 19.13 11.15 -16.77
N SER A 88 20.41 11.00 -16.39
CA SER A 88 20.89 9.87 -15.59
C SER A 88 20.25 9.86 -14.20
N ALA A 89 20.04 11.02 -13.57
CA ALA A 89 19.37 11.14 -12.28
C ALA A 89 17.89 10.69 -12.37
N GLU A 90 17.15 11.18 -13.37
CA GLU A 90 15.75 10.80 -13.58
C GLU A 90 15.61 9.31 -13.88
N THR A 91 16.46 8.77 -14.75
CA THR A 91 16.45 7.33 -15.08
C THR A 91 16.68 6.49 -13.84
N ARG A 92 17.73 6.79 -13.07
CA ARG A 92 18.08 6.05 -11.86
C ARG A 92 17.01 6.17 -10.78
N TRP A 93 16.43 7.36 -10.60
CA TRP A 93 15.30 7.56 -9.69
C TRP A 93 14.10 6.74 -10.11
N TYR A 94 13.74 6.75 -11.40
CA TYR A 94 12.55 6.08 -11.88
C TYR A 94 12.68 4.55 -11.85
N GLU A 95 13.86 4.00 -12.15
CA GLU A 95 14.13 2.58 -11.99
C GLU A 95 13.98 2.13 -10.54
N ASP A 96 14.56 2.89 -9.62
CA ASP A 96 14.42 2.61 -8.20
C ASP A 96 12.97 2.78 -7.72
N TYR A 97 12.27 3.84 -8.13
CA TYR A 97 10.85 4.05 -7.86
C TYR A 97 10.04 2.81 -8.25
N ARG A 98 10.20 2.34 -9.49
CA ARG A 98 9.51 1.14 -9.98
C ARG A 98 9.88 -0.09 -9.16
N ARG A 99 11.14 -0.25 -8.78
CA ARG A 99 11.61 -1.38 -7.95
C ARG A 99 10.96 -1.36 -6.56
N ARG A 100 10.99 -0.23 -5.85
CA ARG A 100 10.39 -0.07 -4.51
C ARG A 100 8.89 -0.29 -4.54
N TRP A 101 8.20 0.32 -5.49
CA TRP A 101 6.77 0.16 -5.63
C TRP A 101 6.36 -1.24 -6.05
N LYS A 102 7.12 -1.89 -6.95
CA LYS A 102 6.91 -3.31 -7.27
C LYS A 102 7.01 -4.16 -6.02
N LYS A 103 8.06 -3.98 -5.20
CA LYS A 103 8.20 -4.70 -3.93
C LYS A 103 7.02 -4.44 -3.00
N ARG A 104 6.66 -3.17 -2.78
CA ARG A 104 5.52 -2.79 -1.92
C ARG A 104 4.21 -3.41 -2.38
N VAL A 105 3.95 -3.41 -3.69
CA VAL A 105 2.76 -4.03 -4.28
C VAL A 105 2.78 -5.55 -4.09
N THR A 106 3.92 -6.20 -4.30
CA THR A 106 4.08 -7.64 -4.02
C THR A 106 3.83 -7.96 -2.54
N ASP A 107 4.50 -7.27 -1.62
CA ASP A 107 4.33 -7.48 -0.17
C ASP A 107 2.86 -7.29 0.25
N ARG A 108 2.19 -6.29 -0.32
CA ARG A 108 0.76 -6.02 -0.09
C ARG A 108 -0.15 -7.14 -0.60
N VAL A 109 0.13 -7.69 -1.78
CA VAL A 109 -0.63 -8.81 -2.34
C VAL A 109 -0.44 -10.05 -1.48
N ASP A 110 0.80 -10.35 -1.07
CA ASP A 110 1.10 -11.51 -0.23
C ASP A 110 0.43 -11.41 1.15
N ASP A 111 0.51 -10.23 1.78
CA ASP A 111 -0.19 -9.95 3.05
C ASP A 111 -1.70 -10.15 2.91
N TRP A 112 -2.29 -9.66 1.82
CA TRP A 112 -3.72 -9.81 1.56
C TRP A 112 -4.15 -11.26 1.40
N LEU A 113 -3.42 -12.04 0.59
CA LEU A 113 -3.71 -13.46 0.39
C LEU A 113 -3.59 -14.24 1.70
N ARG A 114 -2.57 -13.94 2.51
CA ARG A 114 -2.41 -14.51 3.85
C ARG A 114 -3.60 -14.17 4.75
N ARG A 115 -4.08 -12.93 4.75
CA ARG A 115 -5.25 -12.49 5.54
C ARG A 115 -6.53 -13.20 5.10
N LEU A 116 -6.74 -13.38 3.80
CA LEU A 116 -7.88 -14.14 3.27
C LEU A 116 -7.83 -15.61 3.70
N TYR A 117 -6.64 -16.22 3.72
CA TYR A 117 -6.46 -17.57 4.24
C TYR A 117 -6.79 -17.65 5.74
N LEU A 118 -6.26 -16.74 6.56
CA LEU A 118 -6.54 -16.69 7.99
C LEU A 118 -8.03 -16.44 8.29
N LEU A 119 -8.69 -15.59 7.50
CA LEU A 119 -10.12 -15.36 7.60
C LEU A 119 -10.90 -16.65 7.31
N LYS A 120 -10.53 -17.39 6.25
CA LYS A 120 -11.16 -18.68 5.91
C LYS A 120 -11.04 -19.69 7.05
N GLU A 121 -9.85 -19.83 7.62
CA GLU A 121 -9.61 -20.76 8.72
C GLU A 121 -10.34 -20.34 10.00
N ALA A 122 -10.35 -19.04 10.34
CA ALA A 122 -11.15 -18.54 11.45
C ALA A 122 -12.65 -18.84 11.27
N MET A 123 -13.18 -18.60 10.07
CA MET A 123 -14.58 -18.91 9.76
C MET A 123 -14.86 -20.41 9.85
N ARG A 124 -13.93 -21.27 9.39
CA ARG A 124 -14.02 -22.74 9.52
C ARG A 124 -14.15 -23.15 10.99
N ASP A 125 -13.31 -22.61 11.85
CA ASP A 125 -13.29 -22.90 13.29
C ASP A 125 -14.55 -22.37 14.01
N TRP A 126 -15.20 -21.37 13.44
CA TRP A 126 -16.43 -20.79 13.97
C TRP A 126 -17.70 -21.51 13.52
N LEU A 127 -17.62 -22.39 12.50
CA LEU A 127 -18.80 -23.06 11.97
C LEU A 127 -19.49 -23.93 13.05
N PRO A 128 -20.82 -23.83 13.17
CA PRO A 128 -21.59 -24.73 14.02
C PRO A 128 -21.70 -26.13 13.40
N GLU A 129 -22.16 -27.10 14.20
CA GLU A 129 -22.40 -28.46 13.73
C GLU A 129 -23.41 -28.49 12.56
N GLY A 130 -23.14 -29.34 11.57
CA GLY A 130 -23.95 -29.44 10.35
C GLY A 130 -23.59 -28.42 9.27
N PHE A 131 -22.60 -27.55 9.51
CA PHE A 131 -22.08 -26.62 8.52
C PHE A 131 -20.70 -27.04 8.02
N SER A 132 -20.36 -26.64 6.80
CA SER A 132 -19.04 -26.90 6.21
C SER A 132 -18.61 -25.81 5.24
N LEU A 133 -17.31 -25.75 4.94
CA LEU A 133 -16.77 -24.93 3.85
C LEU A 133 -16.55 -25.79 2.60
N ARG A 134 -16.86 -25.22 1.44
CA ARG A 134 -16.50 -25.78 0.14
C ARG A 134 -15.77 -24.75 -0.69
N ASP A 135 -14.57 -25.11 -1.10
CA ASP A 135 -13.73 -24.26 -1.94
C ASP A 135 -14.37 -24.05 -3.32
N ARG A 136 -14.17 -22.85 -3.84
CA ARG A 136 -14.56 -22.47 -5.20
C ARG A 136 -13.31 -22.16 -6.02
N PRO A 137 -13.45 -22.10 -7.35
CA PRO A 137 -12.40 -21.51 -8.17
C PRO A 137 -11.99 -20.15 -7.62
N SER A 138 -10.68 -19.94 -7.47
CA SER A 138 -10.14 -18.68 -7.02
C SER A 138 -10.51 -17.55 -7.98
N VAL A 139 -10.66 -16.34 -7.43
CA VAL A 139 -10.90 -15.13 -8.22
C VAL A 139 -9.56 -14.49 -8.56
N PRO A 140 -9.24 -14.24 -9.84
CA PRO A 140 -7.99 -13.57 -10.18
C PRO A 140 -7.99 -12.13 -9.65
N ILE A 141 -6.88 -11.71 -9.04
CA ILE A 141 -6.59 -10.31 -8.70
C ILE A 141 -5.50 -9.82 -9.63
N TYR A 142 -5.82 -8.77 -10.39
CA TYR A 142 -4.87 -8.07 -11.25
C TYR A 142 -5.24 -6.59 -11.34
N GLU A 143 -5.09 -5.91 -10.20
CA GLU A 143 -5.51 -4.53 -10.03
C GLU A 143 -4.52 -3.54 -10.68
N GLU A 144 -4.91 -2.27 -10.74
CA GLU A 144 -4.16 -1.22 -11.43
C GLU A 144 -2.71 -1.11 -10.94
N MET A 145 -2.51 -1.14 -9.62
CA MET A 145 -1.17 -1.09 -9.03
C MET A 145 -0.30 -2.28 -9.44
N MET A 146 -0.90 -3.46 -9.61
CA MET A 146 -0.17 -4.64 -10.10
C MET A 146 0.25 -4.47 -11.55
N ARG A 147 -0.65 -3.98 -12.41
CA ARG A 147 -0.35 -3.68 -13.82
C ARG A 147 0.75 -2.63 -13.94
N LYS A 148 0.59 -1.51 -13.25
CA LYS A 148 1.53 -0.37 -13.28
C LYS A 148 2.94 -0.78 -12.91
N PHE A 149 3.10 -1.64 -11.89
CA PHE A 149 4.40 -2.06 -11.39
C PHE A 149 4.83 -3.46 -11.85
N ASN A 150 4.16 -4.03 -12.86
CA ASN A 150 4.48 -5.34 -13.42
C ASN A 150 4.59 -6.45 -12.35
N VAL A 151 3.59 -6.49 -11.46
CA VAL A 151 3.35 -7.57 -10.50
C VAL A 151 2.34 -8.54 -11.11
N ALA A 152 2.69 -9.82 -11.15
CA ALA A 152 1.86 -10.84 -11.77
C ALA A 152 0.50 -10.98 -11.07
N SER A 153 -0.54 -11.34 -11.83
CA SER A 153 -1.85 -11.65 -11.28
C SER A 153 -1.76 -12.78 -10.25
N SER A 154 -2.56 -12.69 -9.19
CA SER A 154 -2.65 -13.74 -8.17
C SER A 154 -4.06 -14.30 -8.06
N ALA A 155 -4.23 -15.39 -7.31
CA ALA A 155 -5.51 -16.08 -7.16
C ALA A 155 -6.05 -15.90 -5.74
N MET A 156 -7.13 -15.13 -5.58
CA MET A 156 -7.77 -14.93 -4.27
C MET A 156 -8.69 -16.11 -3.94
N PRO A 157 -8.56 -16.72 -2.75
CA PRO A 157 -9.40 -17.84 -2.37
C PRO A 157 -10.86 -17.39 -2.21
N SER A 158 -11.79 -18.13 -2.80
CA SER A 158 -13.22 -17.95 -2.57
C SER A 158 -13.82 -19.28 -2.15
N PHE A 159 -14.91 -19.23 -1.37
CA PHE A 159 -15.53 -20.44 -0.83
C PHE A 159 -17.01 -20.22 -0.54
N ASP A 160 -17.78 -21.29 -0.55
CA ASP A 160 -19.15 -21.31 -0.07
C ASP A 160 -19.18 -21.90 1.35
N ILE A 161 -20.07 -21.39 2.18
CA ILE A 161 -20.51 -22.00 3.44
C ILE A 161 -21.79 -22.77 3.14
N LEU A 162 -21.83 -24.02 3.57
CA LEU A 162 -22.92 -24.96 3.37
C LEU A 162 -23.58 -25.29 4.71
N GLN A 163 -24.90 -25.47 4.71
CA GLN A 163 -25.64 -26.16 5.76
C GLN A 163 -26.09 -27.51 5.18
N GLY A 164 -25.51 -28.60 5.68
CA GLY A 164 -25.53 -29.90 4.99
C GLY A 164 -24.94 -29.77 3.59
N THR A 165 -25.77 -29.96 2.57
CA THR A 165 -25.39 -29.80 1.15
C THR A 165 -25.80 -28.47 0.54
N THR A 166 -26.53 -27.63 1.29
CA THR A 166 -27.14 -26.42 0.74
C THR A 166 -26.25 -25.20 0.96
N PRO A 167 -25.85 -24.46 -0.09
CA PRO A 167 -25.09 -23.23 0.07
C PRO A 167 -25.97 -22.13 0.69
N ILE A 168 -25.46 -21.49 1.73
CA ILE A 168 -26.17 -20.42 2.46
C ILE A 168 -25.48 -19.06 2.35
N MET A 169 -24.16 -19.06 2.15
CA MET A 169 -23.36 -17.86 2.01
C MET A 169 -22.13 -18.15 1.16
N ARG A 170 -21.78 -17.21 0.28
CA ARG A 170 -20.52 -17.21 -0.46
C ARG A 170 -19.62 -16.11 0.08
N VAL A 171 -18.36 -16.45 0.29
CA VAL A 171 -17.30 -15.52 0.64
C VAL A 171 -16.48 -15.23 -0.61
N GLN A 172 -16.55 -14.00 -1.10
CA GLN A 172 -15.94 -13.60 -2.36
C GLN A 172 -15.07 -12.35 -2.19
N PRO A 173 -13.73 -12.49 -2.20
CA PRO A 173 -12.84 -11.33 -2.23
C PRO A 173 -13.10 -10.45 -3.46
N LYS A 174 -13.08 -9.14 -3.26
CA LYS A 174 -13.35 -8.15 -4.33
C LYS A 174 -12.13 -7.33 -4.71
N GLY A 175 -11.31 -6.92 -3.76
CA GLY A 175 -10.11 -6.14 -4.06
C GLY A 175 -9.32 -5.78 -2.81
N LEU A 176 -8.05 -5.45 -3.03
CA LEU A 176 -7.07 -5.09 -2.01
C LEU A 176 -7.00 -3.57 -1.80
N TRP A 177 -7.00 -2.79 -2.88
CA TRP A 177 -6.84 -1.33 -2.80
C TRP A 177 -8.20 -0.64 -2.62
N THR A 178 -8.80 -0.83 -1.44
CA THR A 178 -10.04 -0.15 -1.04
C THR A 178 -9.70 1.14 -0.29
N ILE A 179 -10.36 2.26 -0.63
CA ILE A 179 -10.11 3.54 0.04
C ILE A 179 -10.47 3.41 1.53
N GLY A 180 -9.51 3.72 2.40
CA GLY A 180 -9.67 3.66 3.85
C GLY A 180 -9.68 2.25 4.45
N ALA A 181 -9.25 1.23 3.70
CA ALA A 181 -9.25 -0.15 4.18
C ALA A 181 -8.15 -1.04 3.57
N ASN A 182 -7.82 -2.11 4.28
CA ASN A 182 -6.89 -3.15 3.88
C ASN A 182 -7.57 -4.32 3.15
N GLY A 183 -8.49 -3.99 2.25
CA GLY A 183 -9.16 -4.93 1.37
C GLY A 183 -10.62 -5.18 1.72
N ARG A 184 -11.32 -5.79 0.74
CA ARG A 184 -12.76 -6.02 0.76
C ARG A 184 -13.11 -7.44 0.35
N VAL A 185 -14.05 -8.02 1.08
CA VAL A 185 -14.68 -9.31 0.80
C VAL A 185 -16.19 -9.12 0.82
N ASP A 186 -16.90 -9.63 -0.17
CA ASP A 186 -18.36 -9.67 -0.14
C ASP A 186 -18.83 -11.00 0.45
N LEU A 187 -19.75 -10.93 1.42
CA LEU A 187 -20.46 -12.06 2.00
C LEU A 187 -21.86 -12.13 1.38
N VAL A 188 -22.02 -12.95 0.34
CA VAL A 188 -23.26 -13.05 -0.44
C VAL A 188 -24.11 -14.19 0.13
N GLY A 189 -25.11 -13.86 0.94
CA GLY A 189 -26.01 -14.83 1.56
C GLY A 189 -27.47 -14.65 1.15
N ARG A 190 -28.35 -15.48 1.72
CA ARG A 190 -29.81 -15.42 1.47
C ARG A 190 -30.45 -14.11 1.93
N ARG A 191 -29.88 -13.48 2.95
CA ARG A 191 -30.36 -12.22 3.55
C ARG A 191 -29.85 -10.97 2.85
N GLY A 192 -29.05 -11.14 1.80
CA GLY A 192 -28.42 -10.05 1.06
C GLY A 192 -26.90 -10.18 1.04
N THR A 193 -26.25 -9.13 0.56
CA THR A 193 -24.79 -9.04 0.46
C THR A 193 -24.27 -8.14 1.57
N PHE A 194 -23.43 -8.67 2.45
CA PHE A 194 -22.71 -7.88 3.43
C PHE A 194 -21.32 -7.57 2.89
N ILE A 195 -20.81 -6.38 3.20
CA ILE A 195 -19.45 -5.99 2.84
C ILE A 195 -18.59 -6.23 4.06
N LEU A 196 -17.58 -7.08 3.94
CA LEU A 196 -16.56 -7.32 4.95
C LEU A 196 -15.29 -6.54 4.55
N VAL A 197 -14.74 -5.79 5.48
CA VAL A 197 -13.62 -4.88 5.28
C VAL A 197 -12.59 -5.12 6.37
N ASP A 198 -11.31 -5.18 6.02
CA ASP A 198 -10.23 -5.18 7.00
C ASP A 198 -9.82 -3.72 7.29
N GLN A 199 -10.09 -3.23 8.49
CA GLN A 199 -9.75 -1.87 8.93
C GLN A 199 -8.31 -1.73 9.42
N SER A 200 -7.55 -2.83 9.47
CA SER A 200 -6.17 -2.78 9.94
C SER A 200 -5.26 -2.03 8.98
N GLU A 201 -4.15 -1.51 9.50
CA GLU A 201 -3.09 -0.98 8.65
C GLU A 201 -2.48 -2.07 7.77
N ALA A 202 -2.08 -1.68 6.56
CA ALA A 202 -1.34 -2.55 5.64
C ALA A 202 -0.11 -3.16 6.32
N LEU A 203 0.16 -4.45 6.08
CA LEU A 203 1.33 -5.17 6.62
C LEU A 203 1.40 -5.25 8.16
N SER A 204 0.34 -4.84 8.86
CA SER A 204 0.23 -5.09 10.30
C SER A 204 0.12 -6.60 10.59
N THR A 205 0.39 -7.00 11.82
CA THR A 205 0.32 -8.42 12.22
C THR A 205 -1.11 -8.88 12.48
N THR A 206 -2.04 -7.96 12.77
CA THR A 206 -3.43 -8.24 13.13
C THR A 206 -4.40 -7.77 12.05
N SER A 207 -5.53 -8.46 11.93
CA SER A 207 -6.64 -8.05 11.07
C SER A 207 -7.77 -7.48 11.91
N GLN A 208 -8.42 -6.43 11.42
CA GLN A 208 -9.54 -5.76 12.08
C GLN A 208 -10.75 -5.85 11.18
N TRP A 209 -11.29 -7.07 11.07
CA TRP A 209 -12.43 -7.34 10.22
C TRP A 209 -13.70 -6.72 10.78
N GLU A 210 -14.38 -5.95 9.94
CA GLU A 210 -15.71 -5.41 10.21
C GLU A 210 -16.63 -5.70 9.04
N TYR A 211 -17.89 -6.00 9.31
CA TYR A 211 -18.91 -6.13 8.27
C TYR A 211 -19.92 -5.00 8.32
N TYR A 212 -20.45 -4.68 7.15
CA TYR A 212 -21.40 -3.60 6.91
C TYR A 212 -22.63 -4.18 6.22
N ALA A 213 -23.81 -3.90 6.80
CA ALA A 213 -25.09 -4.33 6.25
C ALA A 213 -25.57 -3.39 5.13
N PRO A 214 -26.32 -3.89 4.12
CA PRO A 214 -26.84 -3.07 3.02
C PRO A 214 -27.58 -1.80 3.45
N GLY A 215 -28.32 -1.86 4.57
CA GLY A 215 -29.11 -0.74 5.09
C GLY A 215 -28.35 0.20 6.04
N ASN A 216 -27.11 -0.12 6.42
CA ASN A 216 -26.32 0.71 7.35
C ASN A 216 -24.82 0.67 7.01
N PRO A 217 -24.39 1.32 5.92
CA PRO A 217 -23.01 1.27 5.44
C PRO A 217 -22.03 2.10 6.30
N ARG A 218 -22.51 2.80 7.34
CA ARG A 218 -21.67 3.65 8.20
C ARG A 218 -21.37 3.06 9.57
N ALA A 219 -22.12 2.03 9.98
CA ALA A 219 -21.91 1.36 11.26
C ALA A 219 -21.24 0.01 11.04
N GLY A 220 -19.92 0.01 11.03
CA GLY A 220 -19.13 -1.22 11.00
C GLY A 220 -19.39 -2.04 12.26
N ILE A 221 -19.63 -3.34 12.08
CA ILE A 221 -19.77 -4.28 13.19
C ILE A 221 -18.56 -5.20 13.16
N LYS A 222 -17.85 -5.30 14.30
CA LYS A 222 -16.73 -6.22 14.46
C LYS A 222 -17.13 -7.63 14.01
N PHE A 223 -16.33 -8.21 13.12
CA PHE A 223 -16.55 -9.54 12.59
C PHE A 223 -15.81 -10.58 13.42
N ASP A 224 -16.52 -11.17 14.37
CA ASP A 224 -16.06 -12.27 15.22
C ASP A 224 -17.00 -13.50 15.09
N LYS A 225 -16.76 -14.53 15.90
CA LYS A 225 -17.56 -15.76 15.89
C LYS A 225 -19.06 -15.50 16.09
N GLU A 226 -19.42 -14.63 17.04
CA GLU A 226 -20.83 -14.36 17.34
C GLU A 226 -21.50 -13.63 16.18
N ALA A 227 -20.86 -12.58 15.67
CA ALA A 227 -21.31 -11.86 14.48
C ALA A 227 -21.45 -12.80 13.27
N PHE A 228 -20.47 -13.66 13.03
CA PHE A 228 -20.48 -14.62 11.94
C PHE A 228 -21.67 -15.58 12.03
N ILE A 229 -21.91 -16.18 13.19
CA ILE A 229 -23.05 -17.10 13.40
C ILE A 229 -24.38 -16.39 13.13
N LYS A 230 -24.55 -15.14 13.57
CA LYS A 230 -25.77 -14.35 13.30
C LYS A 230 -26.03 -14.11 11.81
N LEU A 231 -25.00 -14.15 10.96
CA LEU A 231 -25.16 -14.02 9.51
C LEU A 231 -25.56 -15.34 8.83
N LEU A 232 -25.37 -16.49 9.49
CA LEU A 232 -25.70 -17.81 8.94
C LEU A 232 -27.16 -18.20 9.16
N VAL A 233 -27.72 -17.84 10.32
CA VAL A 233 -29.11 -18.11 10.73
C VAL A 233 -30.00 -17.04 10.18
#